data_AF-A0AA47P3Y1-F1
#
_entry.id   AF-A0AA47P3Y1-F1
#
_cell.length_a   1.000
_cell.length_b   1.000
_cell.length_c   1.000
_cell.angle_alpha   90.00
_cell.angle_beta   90.00
_cell.angle_gamma   90.00
#
_symmetry.space_group_name_H-M   'P 1'
#
loop_
_entity.id
_entity.type
_entity.pdbx_description
1 polymer ?
#
loop_
_entity_poly.entity_id
_entity_poly.type
_entity_poly.pdbx_seq_one_letter_code
_entity_poly.pdbx_strand_id
1 'polypeptide(L)'
;MAKFHAPDPFDFPQPAAWPAWRQRFSRYRIAAKLNQEDNDVQVNALLYAMGKDAEPIFSTFTFGDDEGDYYNEVINKFNEHFVPKRNTIHERAGFHRRSQLQGESVEALVRHLYELWKKQSA
;
A
#
# COMPACT_ATOMS: atom_id res chain seq x y z
N MET A 1 21.15 -6.81 -23.22
CA MET A 1 19.83 -6.63 -22.57
C MET A 1 19.93 -5.46 -21.60
N ALA A 2 18.91 -4.60 -21.51
CA ALA A 2 18.91 -3.50 -20.55
C ALA A 2 19.02 -4.07 -19.12
N LYS A 3 19.98 -3.58 -18.33
CA LYS A 3 20.10 -3.95 -16.93
C LYS A 3 19.07 -3.13 -16.15
N PHE A 4 17.98 -3.76 -15.74
CA PHE A 4 17.02 -3.13 -14.84
C PHE A 4 17.50 -3.32 -13.41
N HIS A 5 17.66 -2.22 -12.69
CA HIS A 5 17.98 -2.26 -11.27
C HIS A 5 16.70 -2.43 -10.46
N ALA A 6 16.77 -3.25 -9.41
CA ALA A 6 15.70 -3.36 -8.43
C ALA A 6 15.40 -1.96 -7.83
N PRO A 7 14.16 -1.71 -7.40
CA PRO A 7 13.84 -0.48 -6.69
C PRO A 7 14.67 -0.36 -5.40
N ASP A 8 14.85 0.87 -4.94
CA ASP A 8 15.40 1.12 -3.61
C ASP A 8 14.55 0.41 -2.54
N PRO A 9 15.15 -0.08 -1.44
CA PRO A 9 14.43 -0.73 -0.36
C PRO A 9 13.22 0.08 0.14
N PHE A 10 12.19 -0.62 0.61
CA PHE A 10 10.99 0.03 1.12
C PHE A 10 11.29 0.76 2.44
N ASP A 11 10.74 1.96 2.59
CA ASP A 11 10.86 2.76 3.83
C ASP A 11 9.74 2.35 4.80
N PHE A 12 9.99 1.32 5.61
CA PHE A 12 9.04 0.78 6.59
C PHE A 12 8.53 1.83 7.62
N PRO A 13 9.36 2.77 8.12
CA PRO A 13 8.88 3.91 8.90
C PRO A 13 7.81 4.79 8.22
N GLN A 14 7.65 4.72 6.89
CA GLN A 14 6.66 5.48 6.12
C GLN A 14 5.66 4.56 5.38
N PRO A 15 4.68 3.95 6.07
CA PRO A 15 3.68 3.07 5.44
C PRO A 15 2.91 3.73 4.28
N ALA A 16 2.73 5.05 4.31
CA ALA A 16 2.07 5.82 3.26
C ALA A 16 2.82 5.78 1.90
N ALA A 17 4.12 5.43 1.90
CA ALA A 17 4.91 5.26 0.68
C ALA A 17 4.60 3.93 -0.05
N TRP A 18 3.91 3.00 0.61
CA TRP A 18 3.65 1.66 0.08
C TRP A 18 3.00 1.65 -1.31
N PRO A 19 1.93 2.43 -1.61
CA PRO A 19 1.31 2.41 -2.93
C PRO A 19 2.29 2.79 -4.06
N ALA A 20 3.14 3.79 -3.81
CA ALA A 20 4.13 4.25 -4.78
C ALA A 20 5.26 3.22 -4.94
N TRP A 21 5.76 2.66 -3.84
CA TRP A 21 6.80 1.64 -3.86
C TRP A 21 6.32 0.36 -4.56
N ARG A 22 5.13 -0.14 -4.22
CA ARG A 22 4.50 -1.30 -4.87
C ARG A 22 4.35 -1.11 -6.37
N GLN A 23 3.96 0.09 -6.81
CA GLN A 23 3.86 0.40 -8.24
C GLN A 23 5.24 0.37 -8.92
N ARG A 24 6.29 0.86 -8.25
CA ARG A 24 7.67 0.82 -8.77
C ARG A 24 8.16 -0.63 -8.88
N PHE A 25 7.91 -1.46 -7.87
CA PHE A 25 8.25 -2.89 -7.92
C PHE A 25 7.47 -3.63 -9.01
N SER A 26 6.18 -3.35 -9.19
CA SER A 26 5.37 -3.93 -10.27
C SER A 26 5.95 -3.65 -11.67
N ARG A 27 6.43 -2.42 -11.90
CA ARG A 27 7.11 -2.06 -13.16
C ARG A 27 8.42 -2.82 -13.34
N TYR A 28 9.22 -2.93 -12.27
CA TYR A 28 10.45 -3.73 -12.28
C TYR A 28 10.16 -5.20 -12.58
N ARG A 29 9.14 -5.79 -11.93
CA ARG A 29 8.70 -7.17 -12.14
C ARG A 29 8.39 -7.45 -13.61
N ILE A 30 7.70 -6.54 -14.29
CA ILE A 30 7.37 -6.68 -15.72
C ILE A 30 8.63 -6.46 -16.59
N ALA A 31 9.42 -5.42 -16.32
CA ALA A 31 10.59 -5.08 -17.12
C ALA A 31 11.69 -6.15 -17.04
N ALA A 32 11.87 -6.76 -15.88
CA ALA A 32 12.80 -7.86 -15.64
C ALA A 32 12.23 -9.24 -16.01
N LYS A 33 10.99 -9.30 -16.53
CA LYS A 33 10.24 -10.54 -16.83
C LYS A 33 10.02 -11.47 -15.63
N LEU A 34 10.19 -10.98 -14.40
CA LEU A 34 9.89 -11.75 -13.19
C LEU A 34 8.42 -12.18 -13.14
N ASN A 35 7.51 -11.46 -13.80
CA ASN A 35 6.11 -11.86 -13.91
C ASN A 35 5.87 -13.16 -14.69
N GLN A 36 6.89 -13.72 -15.35
CA GLN A 36 6.85 -14.98 -16.08
C GLN A 36 7.47 -16.15 -15.30
N GLU A 37 8.14 -15.84 -14.18
CA GLU A 37 8.77 -16.82 -13.30
C GLU A 37 7.75 -17.42 -12.33
N ASP A 38 8.14 -18.48 -11.61
CA ASP A 38 7.29 -19.10 -10.60
C ASP A 38 6.93 -18.14 -9.46
N ASN A 39 5.79 -18.39 -8.81
CA ASN A 39 5.30 -17.55 -7.70
C ASN A 39 6.34 -17.41 -6.59
N ASP A 40 7.06 -18.48 -6.26
CA ASP A 40 8.12 -18.45 -5.24
C ASP A 40 9.25 -17.49 -5.63
N VAL A 41 9.70 -17.52 -6.88
CA VAL A 41 10.74 -16.60 -7.37
C VAL A 41 10.27 -15.16 -7.27
N GLN A 42 9.02 -14.91 -7.63
CA GLN A 42 8.43 -13.57 -7.56
C GLN A 42 8.31 -13.04 -6.12
N VAL A 43 7.88 -13.90 -5.19
CA VAL A 43 7.75 -13.55 -3.77
C VAL A 43 9.13 -13.33 -3.14
N ASN A 44 10.11 -14.20 -3.40
CA ASN A 44 11.47 -14.01 -2.92
C ASN A 44 12.10 -12.72 -3.49
N ALA A 45 11.88 -12.43 -4.77
CA ALA A 45 12.34 -11.18 -5.38
C ALA A 45 11.68 -9.94 -4.76
N LEU A 46 10.39 -10.04 -4.38
CA LEU A 46 9.68 -8.99 -3.66
C LEU A 46 10.30 -8.75 -2.29
N LEU A 47 10.44 -9.78 -1.46
CA LEU A 47 11.00 -9.69 -0.11
C LEU A 47 12.43 -9.13 -0.14
N TYR A 48 13.25 -9.63 -1.06
CA TYR A 48 14.62 -9.16 -1.25
C TYR A 48 14.67 -7.67 -1.64
N ALA A 49 13.78 -7.23 -2.54
CA ALA A 49 13.71 -5.82 -2.96
C ALA A 49 13.13 -4.92 -1.86
N MET A 50 12.22 -5.41 -1.02
CA MET A 50 11.66 -4.66 0.11
C MET A 50 12.73 -4.41 1.18
N GLY A 51 13.61 -5.38 1.42
CA GLY A 51 14.69 -5.30 2.40
C GLY A 51 14.40 -6.11 3.67
N LYS A 52 15.38 -6.15 4.58
CA LYS A 52 15.40 -7.04 5.76
C LYS A 52 14.17 -6.99 6.66
N ASP A 53 13.49 -5.84 6.73
CA ASP A 53 12.35 -5.63 7.62
C ASP A 53 11.05 -6.23 7.02
N ALA A 54 11.09 -6.73 5.78
CA ALA A 54 9.99 -7.47 5.15
C ALA A 54 9.81 -8.87 5.75
N GLU A 55 10.90 -9.55 6.07
CA GLU A 55 10.93 -10.92 6.59
C GLU A 55 10.09 -11.11 7.86
N PRO A 56 10.26 -10.30 8.94
CA PRO A 56 9.45 -10.46 10.13
C PRO A 56 7.96 -10.22 9.84
N ILE A 57 7.61 -9.29 8.94
CA ILE A 57 6.22 -9.02 8.57
C ILE A 57 5.63 -10.20 7.80
N PHE A 58 6.35 -10.69 6.79
CA PHE A 58 5.95 -11.83 5.99
C PHE A 58 5.70 -13.08 6.84
N SER A 59 6.54 -13.31 7.86
CA SER A 59 6.38 -14.44 8.79
C SER A 59 5.09 -14.39 9.62
N THR A 60 4.46 -13.21 9.73
CA THR A 60 3.15 -13.08 10.42
C THR A 60 1.97 -13.42 9.52
N PHE A 61 2.18 -13.56 8.21
CA PHE A 61 1.09 -13.81 7.28
C PHE A 61 0.70 -15.28 7.27
N THR A 62 -0.61 -15.51 7.26
CA THR A 62 -1.22 -16.83 7.09
C THR A 62 -1.87 -16.90 5.71
N PHE A 63 -1.54 -17.94 4.97
CA PHE A 63 -2.04 -18.19 3.61
C PHE A 63 -3.04 -19.36 3.63
N GLY A 64 -4.02 -19.34 2.74
CA GLY A 64 -4.94 -20.47 2.54
C GLY A 64 -4.35 -21.55 1.62
N ASP A 65 -5.02 -22.70 1.51
CA ASP A 65 -4.65 -23.80 0.60
C ASP A 65 -4.97 -23.50 -0.90
N ASP A 66 -5.16 -22.24 -1.27
CA ASP A 66 -5.53 -21.88 -2.65
C ASP A 66 -4.28 -21.66 -3.52
N GLU A 67 -3.99 -22.63 -4.38
CA GLU A 67 -2.77 -22.68 -5.20
C GLU A 67 -2.74 -21.68 -6.37
N GLY A 68 -3.84 -20.97 -6.65
CA GLY A 68 -4.01 -20.26 -7.92
C GLY A 68 -3.12 -19.03 -8.10
N ASP A 69 -2.85 -18.26 -7.05
CA ASP A 69 -2.25 -16.92 -7.19
C ASP A 69 -1.50 -16.42 -5.94
N TYR A 70 -0.55 -17.23 -5.47
CA TYR A 70 0.21 -16.98 -4.24
C TYR A 70 0.87 -15.59 -4.21
N TYR A 71 1.46 -15.13 -5.32
CA TYR A 71 2.06 -13.79 -5.38
C TYR A 71 1.05 -12.68 -5.10
N ASN A 72 -0.15 -12.75 -5.68
CA ASN A 72 -1.17 -11.73 -5.44
C ASN A 72 -1.73 -11.81 -4.02
N GLU A 73 -1.81 -13.01 -3.43
CA GLU A 73 -2.16 -13.17 -2.02
C GLU A 73 -1.15 -12.45 -1.09
N VAL A 74 0.15 -12.67 -1.32
CA VAL A 74 1.24 -12.00 -0.57
C VAL A 74 1.15 -10.47 -0.71
N ILE A 75 0.97 -9.97 -1.94
CA ILE A 75 0.81 -8.52 -2.17
C ILE A 75 -0.41 -7.97 -1.45
N ASN A 76 -1.51 -8.72 -1.40
CA ASN A 76 -2.72 -8.32 -0.68
C ASN A 76 -2.49 -8.25 0.83
N LYS A 77 -1.81 -9.23 1.43
CA LYS A 77 -1.43 -9.19 2.85
C LYS A 77 -0.57 -7.97 3.18
N PHE A 78 0.41 -7.65 2.33
CA PHE A 78 1.20 -6.43 2.50
C PHE A 78 0.37 -5.16 2.32
N ASN A 79 -0.58 -5.13 1.37
CA ASN A 79 -1.53 -4.02 1.24
C ASN A 79 -2.34 -3.84 2.54
N GLU A 80 -2.86 -4.91 3.12
CA GLU A 80 -3.62 -4.86 4.38
C GLU A 80 -2.76 -4.41 5.57
N HIS A 81 -1.49 -4.80 5.59
CA HIS A 81 -0.54 -4.42 6.63
C HIS A 81 -0.16 -2.93 6.58
N PHE A 82 0.23 -2.42 5.40
CA PHE A 82 0.72 -1.04 5.26
C PHE A 82 -0.37 -0.01 4.98
N VAL A 83 -1.48 -0.44 4.36
CA VAL A 83 -2.68 0.38 4.14
C VAL A 83 -3.77 -0.21 5.03
N PRO A 84 -3.74 0.06 6.34
CA PRO A 84 -4.81 -0.38 7.22
C PRO A 84 -6.14 0.07 6.63
N LYS A 85 -7.12 -0.84 6.59
CA LYS A 85 -8.47 -0.55 6.12
C LYS A 85 -8.91 0.76 6.75
N ARG A 86 -9.11 1.75 5.89
CA ARG A 86 -9.54 3.07 6.28
C ARG A 86 -10.77 2.92 7.17
N ASN A 87 -10.70 3.35 8.42
CA ASN A 87 -11.83 3.20 9.34
C ASN A 87 -12.90 4.22 8.94
N THR A 88 -13.85 3.77 8.12
CA THR A 88 -14.93 4.61 7.59
C THR A 88 -15.77 5.25 8.69
N ILE A 89 -15.89 4.60 9.86
CA ILE A 89 -16.58 5.17 11.04
C ILE A 89 -15.78 6.35 11.60
N HIS A 90 -14.47 6.22 11.72
CA HIS A 90 -13.59 7.31 12.16
C HIS A 90 -13.64 8.51 11.20
N GLU A 91 -13.53 8.26 9.89
CA GLU A 91 -13.56 9.33 8.89
C GLU A 91 -14.93 10.02 8.84
N ARG A 92 -16.04 9.26 8.95
CA ARG A 92 -17.41 9.81 9.05
C ARG A 92 -17.60 10.64 10.31
N ALA A 93 -17.09 10.17 11.45
CA ALA A 93 -17.14 10.93 12.69
C ALA A 93 -16.34 12.25 12.56
N GLY A 94 -15.18 12.21 11.89
CA GLY A 94 -14.39 13.41 11.59
C GLY A 94 -15.13 14.39 10.69
N PHE A 95 -15.82 13.91 9.66
CA PHE A 95 -16.66 14.74 8.78
C PHE A 95 -17.83 15.38 9.55
N HIS A 96 -18.60 14.60 10.31
CA HIS A 96 -19.76 15.11 11.05
C HIS A 96 -19.40 16.02 12.23
N ARG A 97 -18.20 15.86 12.82
CA ARG A 97 -17.72 16.75 13.89
C ARG A 97 -17.08 18.03 13.37
N ARG A 98 -16.84 18.16 12.06
CA ARG A 98 -16.21 19.34 11.49
C ARG A 98 -17.18 20.51 11.47
N SER A 99 -16.80 21.60 12.14
CA SER A 99 -17.49 22.90 12.14
C SER A 99 -16.54 24.01 11.72
N GLN A 100 -17.04 25.16 11.28
CA GLN A 100 -16.19 26.31 10.94
C GLN A 100 -15.40 26.79 12.16
N LEU A 101 -14.07 26.98 12.03
CA LEU A 101 -13.26 27.58 13.09
C LEU A 101 -13.40 29.10 13.10
N GLN A 102 -13.12 29.71 14.25
CA GLN A 102 -13.11 31.17 14.37
C GLN A 102 -12.03 31.76 13.46
N GLY A 103 -12.43 32.63 12.53
CA GLY A 103 -11.52 33.24 11.55
C GLY A 103 -11.23 32.39 10.31
N GLU A 104 -11.79 31.18 10.20
CA GLU A 104 -11.71 30.38 8.97
C GLU A 104 -12.69 30.91 7.92
N SER A 105 -12.25 31.06 6.68
CA SER A 105 -13.14 31.42 5.58
C SER A 105 -14.09 30.27 5.24
N VAL A 106 -15.27 30.59 4.71
CA VAL A 106 -16.22 29.58 4.25
C VAL A 106 -15.61 28.69 3.17
N GLU A 107 -14.79 29.26 2.27
CA GLU A 107 -14.10 28.51 1.23
C GLU A 107 -13.12 27.48 1.79
N ALA A 108 -12.33 27.85 2.82
CA ALA A 108 -11.42 26.94 3.49
C ALA A 108 -12.18 25.78 4.16
N LEU A 109 -13.30 26.08 4.84
CA LEU A 109 -14.16 25.06 5.42
C LEU A 109 -14.69 24.09 4.35
N VAL A 110 -15.22 24.61 3.24
CA VAL A 110 -15.77 23.80 2.14
C VAL A 110 -14.69 22.90 1.54
N ARG A 111 -13.47 23.42 1.33
CA ARG A 111 -12.34 22.62 0.84
C ARG A 111 -11.98 21.49 1.81
N HIS A 112 -11.93 21.76 3.10
CA HIS A 112 -11.63 20.75 4.12
C HIS A 112 -12.74 19.69 4.21
N LEU A 113 -14.01 20.10 4.16
CA LEU A 113 -15.15 19.17 4.11
C LEU A 113 -15.10 18.29 2.86
N TYR A 114 -14.73 18.85 1.70
CA TYR A 114 -14.60 18.09 0.46
C TYR A 114 -13.48 17.05 0.54
N GLU A 115 -12.34 17.39 1.13
CA GLU A 115 -11.29 16.42 1.38
C GLU A 115 -11.76 15.33 2.34
N LEU A 116 -12.37 15.66 3.49
CA LEU A 116 -12.94 14.67 4.41
C LEU A 116 -14.02 13.79 3.75
N TRP A 117 -14.82 14.35 2.84
CA TRP A 117 -15.81 13.60 2.07
C TRP A 117 -15.18 12.56 1.13
N LYS A 118 -14.10 12.93 0.43
CA LYS A 118 -13.33 11.96 -0.39
C LYS A 118 -12.79 10.82 0.46
N LYS A 119 -12.44 11.12 1.72
CA LYS A 119 -11.91 10.13 2.65
C LYS A 119 -12.95 9.10 3.09
N GLN A 120 -14.23 9.44 3.16
CA GLN A 120 -15.29 8.50 3.60
C GLN A 120 -16.06 7.82 2.45
N SER A 121 -15.84 8.25 1.20
CA SER A 121 -16.59 7.80 0.01
C SER A 121 -15.84 6.78 -0.87
N ALA A 122 -14.67 6.32 -0.43
CA ALA A 122 -13.85 5.28 -1.07
C ALA A 122 -13.74 4.06 -0.16
#